data_AF-A0A6N6KGA4-F1
#
_entry.id   AF-A0A6N6KGA4-F1
#
_cell.length_a   1.000
_cell.length_b   1.000
_cell.length_c   1.000
_cell.angle_alpha   90.00
_cell.angle_beta   90.00
_cell.angle_gamma   90.00
#
_symmetry.space_group_name_H-M   'P 1'
#
loop_
_entity.id
_entity.type
_entity.pdbx_description
1 polymer ?
#
loop_
_entity_poly.entity_id
_entity_poly.type
_entity_poly.pdbx_seq_one_letter_code
_entity_poly.pdbx_strand_id
1 'polypeptide(L)'
;MLLLSTSSFVKGQNIDIDWYSETTSNGVIIQNSFPKGGPYKGPTTEHFNYSYLVFFSRVINETGKPLELDIHFSADSIAIPNSPGTFVKLFLPPDIMTLDKRSLFSYGVTELESFNESTSFERKLNPGEDCLFYVVAIFYQTNADAWNQERGGNRTELVLKGQDLFYKMPPQIDSLHCGHIIFKK
;
A
#
# COMPACT_ATOMS: atom_id res chain seq x y z
N MET A 1 18.51 -22.51 53.24
CA MET A 1 17.78 -23.03 52.07
C MET A 1 17.38 -21.82 51.23
N LEU A 2 18.13 -21.54 50.17
CA LEU A 2 17.87 -20.43 49.24
C LEU A 2 16.69 -20.83 48.33
N LEU A 3 15.64 -20.02 48.27
CA LEU A 3 14.62 -20.10 47.23
C LEU A 3 14.91 -19.00 46.20
N LEU A 4 15.48 -19.41 45.07
CA LEU A 4 15.59 -18.60 43.86
C LEU A 4 14.19 -18.44 43.26
N SER A 5 13.64 -17.23 43.35
CA SER A 5 12.47 -16.83 42.57
C SER A 5 12.93 -16.48 41.16
N THR A 6 12.78 -17.41 40.22
CA THR A 6 12.97 -17.11 38.79
C THR A 6 11.76 -16.33 38.29
N SER A 7 11.91 -15.02 38.17
CA SER A 7 10.96 -14.18 37.44
C SER A 7 11.02 -14.54 35.96
N SER A 8 10.03 -15.29 35.49
CA SER A 8 9.80 -15.47 34.06
C SER A 8 9.45 -14.12 33.44
N PHE A 9 10.31 -13.64 32.53
CA PHE A 9 9.98 -12.54 31.62
C PHE A 9 8.72 -12.91 30.84
N VAL A 10 7.60 -12.26 31.18
CA VAL A 10 6.44 -12.23 30.29
C VAL A 10 6.88 -11.35 29.13
N LYS A 11 7.18 -11.98 27.99
CA LYS A 11 7.30 -11.30 26.70
C LYS A 11 6.02 -10.50 26.52
N GLY A 12 6.14 -9.18 26.58
CA GLY A 12 5.02 -8.24 26.47
C GLY A 12 4.16 -8.60 25.27
N GLN A 13 2.86 -8.52 25.48
CA GLN A 13 1.78 -8.78 24.53
C GLN A 13 2.21 -8.47 23.09
N ASN A 14 2.37 -9.50 22.26
CA ASN A 14 2.22 -9.33 20.82
C ASN A 14 0.76 -8.90 20.64
N ILE A 15 0.54 -7.61 20.40
CA ILE A 15 -0.71 -7.17 19.81
C ILE A 15 -0.74 -7.90 18.47
N ASP A 16 -1.61 -8.90 18.32
CA ASP A 16 -1.79 -9.58 17.03
C ASP A 16 -2.08 -8.49 15.99
N ILE A 17 -1.14 -8.35 15.05
CA ILE A 17 -1.22 -7.40 13.95
C ILE A 17 -1.88 -8.14 12.80
N ASP A 18 -3.16 -7.85 12.54
CA ASP A 18 -3.84 -8.40 11.38
C ASP A 18 -3.40 -7.67 10.10
N TRP A 19 -2.46 -8.27 9.39
CA TRP A 19 -2.16 -7.93 8.00
C TRP A 19 -3.22 -8.54 7.08
N TYR A 20 -3.55 -7.86 5.98
CA TYR A 20 -4.44 -8.45 4.98
C TYR A 20 -3.77 -9.66 4.30
N SER A 21 -2.51 -9.49 3.95
CA SER A 21 -1.69 -10.52 3.33
C SER A 21 -0.25 -10.36 3.79
N GLU A 22 0.45 -11.48 3.91
CA GLU A 22 1.89 -11.52 4.11
C GLU A 22 2.47 -12.56 3.17
N THR A 23 3.60 -12.22 2.54
CA THR A 23 4.35 -13.15 1.69
C THR A 23 5.83 -13.09 2.04
N THR A 24 6.50 -14.23 1.92
CA THR A 24 7.95 -14.34 2.08
C THR A 24 8.54 -14.96 0.83
N SER A 25 9.52 -14.31 0.22
CA SER A 25 10.23 -14.81 -0.95
C SER A 25 11.69 -14.38 -0.90
N ASN A 26 12.61 -15.33 -0.98
CA ASN A 26 14.06 -15.10 -0.99
C ASN A 26 14.57 -14.18 0.16
N GLY A 27 13.99 -14.31 1.35
CA GLY A 27 14.34 -13.49 2.52
C GLY A 27 13.83 -12.04 2.45
N VAL A 28 12.89 -11.74 1.55
CA VAL A 28 12.11 -10.51 1.57
C VAL A 28 10.70 -10.84 2.06
N ILE A 29 10.23 -10.12 3.08
CA ILE A 29 8.84 -10.21 3.55
C ILE A 29 8.09 -8.99 3.04
N ILE A 30 6.90 -9.22 2.47
CA ILE A 30 5.97 -8.15 2.07
C ILE A 30 4.67 -8.34 2.83
N GLN A 31 4.28 -7.31 3.57
CA GLN A 31 3.02 -7.23 4.33
C GLN A 31 2.14 -6.12 3.74
N ASN A 32 0.84 -6.40 3.55
CA ASN A 32 -0.10 -5.42 3.00
C ASN A 32 -1.25 -5.15 3.99
N SER A 33 -1.68 -3.91 4.06
CA SER A 33 -2.74 -3.48 4.97
C SER A 33 -4.14 -3.71 4.40
N PHE A 34 -5.13 -3.72 5.28
CA PHE A 34 -6.51 -3.48 4.89
C PHE A 34 -6.71 -2.03 4.38
N PRO A 35 -7.76 -1.75 3.57
CA PRO A 35 -8.12 -0.40 3.15
C PRO A 35 -8.58 0.47 4.32
N LYS A 36 -8.30 1.77 4.23
CA LYS A 36 -9.05 2.83 4.92
C LYS A 36 -9.40 3.91 3.92
N GLY A 37 -10.50 4.63 4.09
CA GLY A 37 -10.81 5.74 3.18
C GLY A 37 -12.26 6.18 3.27
N GLY A 38 -12.71 6.87 2.22
CA GLY A 38 -14.05 7.44 2.16
C GLY A 38 -14.24 8.38 0.97
N PRO A 39 -15.22 9.30 1.08
CA PRO A 39 -15.44 10.33 0.06
C PRO A 39 -14.19 11.19 -0.13
N TYR A 40 -13.81 11.44 -1.37
CA TYR A 40 -12.69 12.33 -1.69
C TYR A 40 -13.17 13.78 -1.70
N LYS A 41 -12.46 14.65 -0.99
CA LYS A 41 -12.81 16.07 -0.82
C LYS A 41 -11.79 17.03 -1.47
N GLY A 42 -10.83 16.50 -2.24
CA GLY A 42 -9.84 17.31 -2.94
C GLY A 42 -10.42 17.99 -4.19
N PRO A 43 -9.57 18.50 -5.09
CA PRO A 43 -10.01 19.14 -6.32
C PRO A 43 -10.78 18.15 -7.21
N THR A 44 -12.04 18.48 -7.54
CA THR A 44 -12.97 17.57 -8.26
C THR A 44 -13.63 18.25 -9.47
N THR A 45 -12.94 19.20 -10.11
CA THR A 45 -13.55 20.08 -11.13
C THR A 45 -13.81 19.41 -12.49
N GLU A 46 -13.24 18.23 -12.75
CA GLU A 46 -13.26 17.59 -14.08
C GLU A 46 -14.14 16.34 -14.16
N HIS A 47 -14.27 15.59 -13.07
CA HIS A 47 -15.02 14.33 -13.03
C HIS A 47 -16.02 14.30 -11.87
N PHE A 48 -16.68 13.17 -11.68
CA PHE A 48 -17.78 13.02 -10.73
C PHE A 48 -17.52 11.87 -9.75
N ASN A 49 -18.26 11.89 -8.64
CA ASN A 49 -18.33 10.80 -7.66
C ASN A 49 -16.95 10.34 -7.16
N TYR A 50 -16.09 11.27 -6.74
CA TYR A 50 -14.76 10.90 -6.28
C TYR A 50 -14.79 10.18 -4.91
N SER A 51 -14.02 9.11 -4.80
CA SER A 51 -13.73 8.43 -3.53
C SER A 51 -12.27 8.03 -3.49
N TYR A 52 -11.75 7.75 -2.31
CA TYR A 52 -10.38 7.28 -2.17
C TYR A 52 -10.26 6.14 -1.18
N LEU A 53 -9.24 5.32 -1.38
CA LEU A 53 -8.75 4.34 -0.43
C LEU A 53 -7.25 4.52 -0.23
N VAL A 54 -6.82 4.40 1.01
CA VAL A 54 -5.44 4.41 1.45
C VAL A 54 -5.10 3.00 1.90
N PHE A 55 -4.00 2.52 1.36
CA PHE A 55 -3.34 1.29 1.74
C PHE A 55 -1.92 1.63 2.18
N PHE A 56 -1.28 0.69 2.86
CA PHE A 56 0.16 0.72 2.99
C PHE A 56 0.73 -0.69 2.87
N SER A 57 1.95 -0.74 2.36
CA SER A 57 2.75 -1.95 2.28
C SER A 57 4.00 -1.78 3.13
N ARG A 58 4.48 -2.89 3.68
CA ARG A 58 5.76 -2.99 4.38
C ARG A 58 6.62 -4.01 3.67
N VAL A 59 7.82 -3.61 3.29
CA VAL A 59 8.85 -4.48 2.72
C VAL A 59 9.95 -4.62 3.76
N ILE A 60 10.29 -5.85 4.15
CA ILE A 60 11.30 -6.15 5.16
C ILE A 60 12.43 -6.95 4.49
N ASN A 61 13.67 -6.50 4.67
CA ASN A 61 14.85 -7.20 4.19
C ASN A 61 15.40 -8.13 5.27
N GLU A 62 15.05 -9.41 5.24
CA GLU A 62 15.64 -10.44 6.11
C GLU A 62 16.86 -11.13 5.49
N THR A 63 17.33 -10.65 4.33
CA THR A 63 18.53 -11.21 3.70
C THR A 63 19.79 -10.74 4.41
N GLY A 64 20.91 -11.44 4.19
CA GLY A 64 22.23 -11.01 4.65
C GLY A 64 22.86 -9.87 3.83
N LYS A 65 22.15 -9.28 2.86
CA LYS A 65 22.69 -8.24 1.96
C LYS A 65 21.75 -7.06 1.83
N PRO A 66 22.26 -5.85 1.51
CA PRO A 66 21.39 -4.74 1.17
C PRO A 66 20.58 -5.01 -0.10
N LEU A 67 19.37 -4.47 -0.16
CA LEU A 67 18.55 -4.41 -1.38
C LEU A 67 18.14 -2.97 -1.68
N GLU A 68 17.90 -2.68 -2.95
CA GLU A 68 17.24 -1.45 -3.40
C GLU A 68 15.79 -1.78 -3.78
N LEU A 69 14.86 -1.02 -3.22
CA LEU A 69 13.44 -1.04 -3.50
C LEU A 69 13.09 0.18 -4.35
N ASP A 70 12.57 -0.06 -5.55
CA ASP A 70 12.04 0.97 -6.44
C ASP A 70 10.54 0.74 -6.62
N ILE A 71 9.74 1.80 -6.45
CA ILE A 71 8.30 1.80 -6.68
C ILE A 71 7.93 2.98 -7.56
N HIS A 72 7.11 2.75 -8.58
CA HIS A 72 6.60 3.76 -9.48
C HIS A 72 5.14 3.49 -9.87
N PHE A 73 4.32 4.55 -9.87
CA PHE A 73 3.00 4.57 -10.49
C PHE A 73 2.92 5.72 -11.50
N SER A 74 2.44 5.41 -12.71
CA SER A 74 2.20 6.42 -13.74
C SER A 74 0.99 7.31 -13.37
N ALA A 75 0.88 8.47 -14.01
CA ALA A 75 -0.27 9.37 -13.86
C ALA A 75 -1.55 8.85 -14.54
N ASP A 76 -1.44 7.73 -15.27
CA ASP A 76 -2.50 7.23 -16.12
C ASP A 76 -3.67 6.70 -15.30
N SER A 77 -4.87 6.95 -15.81
CA SER A 77 -6.09 6.37 -15.25
C SER A 77 -6.31 4.96 -15.75
N ILE A 78 -6.59 4.04 -14.84
CA ILE A 78 -6.89 2.64 -15.14
C ILE A 78 -8.40 2.48 -15.20
N ALA A 79 -8.92 2.04 -16.34
CA ALA A 79 -10.35 1.75 -16.50
C ALA A 79 -10.74 0.54 -15.65
N ILE A 80 -11.84 0.66 -14.88
CA ILE A 80 -12.32 -0.43 -14.04
C ILE A 80 -13.13 -1.42 -14.90
N PRO A 81 -12.77 -2.73 -14.92
CA PRO A 81 -13.53 -3.73 -15.65
C PRO A 81 -15.01 -3.73 -15.26
N ASN A 82 -15.89 -3.86 -16.25
CA ASN A 82 -17.35 -3.91 -16.08
C ASN A 82 -18.00 -2.64 -15.47
N SER A 83 -17.27 -1.53 -15.33
CA SER A 83 -17.81 -0.24 -14.86
C SER A 83 -17.49 0.88 -15.85
N PRO A 84 -18.25 1.00 -16.97
CA PRO A 84 -18.00 1.99 -18.01
C PRO A 84 -17.88 3.42 -17.46
N GLY A 85 -16.89 4.16 -17.95
CA GLY A 85 -16.65 5.55 -17.52
C GLY A 85 -16.17 5.68 -16.07
N THR A 86 -15.75 4.59 -15.42
CA THR A 86 -15.19 4.60 -14.06
C THR A 86 -13.71 4.25 -14.11
N PHE A 87 -12.91 5.02 -13.39
CA PHE A 87 -11.46 4.91 -13.41
C PHE A 87 -10.88 4.92 -12.01
N VAL A 88 -9.68 4.36 -11.89
CA VAL A 88 -8.83 4.51 -10.71
C VAL A 88 -7.47 5.07 -11.12
N LYS A 89 -6.90 5.93 -10.27
CA LYS A 89 -5.50 6.34 -10.32
C LYS A 89 -4.80 5.91 -9.03
N LEU A 90 -3.57 5.43 -9.16
CA LEU A 90 -2.71 5.05 -8.04
C LEU A 90 -1.57 6.05 -7.90
N PHE A 91 -1.21 6.39 -6.67
CA PHE A 91 -0.05 7.23 -6.40
C PHE A 91 0.53 7.01 -5.01
N LEU A 92 1.77 7.45 -4.84
CA LEU A 92 2.53 7.49 -3.60
C LEU A 92 2.45 8.91 -3.03
N PRO A 93 1.75 9.15 -1.92
CA PRO A 93 1.81 10.45 -1.26
C PRO A 93 3.22 10.70 -0.69
N PRO A 94 3.65 11.96 -0.55
CA PRO A 94 4.98 12.30 -0.02
C PRO A 94 5.13 12.01 1.48
N ASP A 95 4.03 11.77 2.20
CA ASP A 95 4.06 11.43 3.62
C ASP A 95 4.66 10.03 3.87
N ILE A 96 5.35 9.89 5.00
CA ILE A 96 6.02 8.65 5.41
C ILE A 96 5.07 7.83 6.26
N MET A 97 4.82 6.58 5.87
CA MET A 97 4.02 5.65 6.68
C MET A 97 4.82 5.13 7.87
N THR A 98 4.18 5.05 9.03
CA THR A 98 4.73 4.45 10.26
C THR A 98 3.66 3.63 10.98
N LEU A 99 4.07 2.62 11.75
CA LEU A 99 3.12 1.70 12.39
C LEU A 99 2.21 2.37 13.44
N ASP A 100 2.65 3.46 14.08
CA ASP A 100 1.83 4.24 15.01
C ASP A 100 0.65 4.93 14.31
N LYS A 101 0.78 5.26 13.01
CA LYS A 101 -0.32 5.81 12.21
C LYS A 101 -1.39 4.77 11.87
N ARG A 102 -1.18 3.48 12.14
CA ARG A 102 -2.13 2.40 11.80
C ARG A 102 -3.52 2.64 12.38
N SER A 103 -3.65 3.21 13.58
CA SER A 103 -4.95 3.45 14.22
C SER A 103 -5.66 4.69 13.69
N LEU A 104 -4.95 5.62 13.05
CA LEU A 104 -5.49 6.89 12.59
C LEU A 104 -6.50 6.71 11.45
N PHE A 105 -7.39 7.69 11.32
CA PHE A 105 -8.27 7.79 10.16
C PHE A 105 -7.43 7.89 8.88
N SER A 106 -7.76 7.08 7.86
CA SER A 106 -6.98 6.97 6.62
C SER A 106 -5.46 6.81 6.83
N TYR A 107 -5.07 6.15 7.93
CA TYR A 107 -3.69 5.98 8.34
C TYR A 107 -2.91 7.30 8.49
N GLY A 108 -3.59 8.40 8.83
CA GLY A 108 -2.96 9.71 9.03
C GLY A 108 -2.69 10.50 7.75
N VAL A 109 -3.02 9.96 6.56
CA VAL A 109 -2.86 10.68 5.29
C VAL A 109 -3.88 11.82 5.22
N THR A 110 -3.39 13.05 5.09
CA THR A 110 -4.22 14.27 4.99
C THR A 110 -4.16 14.93 3.61
N GLU A 111 -3.03 14.80 2.91
CA GLU A 111 -2.79 15.45 1.63
C GLU A 111 -2.97 14.44 0.49
N LEU A 112 -3.97 14.68 -0.36
CA LEU A 112 -4.32 13.82 -1.49
C LEU A 112 -4.30 14.60 -2.83
N GLU A 113 -3.45 15.62 -2.93
CA GLU A 113 -3.49 16.62 -4.01
C GLU A 113 -2.79 16.17 -5.31
N SER A 114 -2.10 15.03 -5.33
CA SER A 114 -1.30 14.58 -6.48
C SER A 114 -2.04 13.59 -7.39
N PHE A 115 -3.17 13.98 -8.00
CA PHE A 115 -3.92 13.09 -8.91
C PHE A 115 -3.48 13.16 -10.39
N ASN A 116 -2.58 14.08 -10.73
CA ASN A 116 -2.20 14.36 -12.13
C ASN A 116 -0.75 14.07 -12.49
N GLU A 117 0.06 13.68 -11.52
CA GLU A 117 1.49 13.46 -11.73
C GLU A 117 1.86 12.03 -11.38
N SER A 118 2.83 11.49 -12.11
CA SER A 118 3.41 10.19 -11.79
C SER A 118 4.17 10.29 -10.47
N THR A 119 4.18 9.21 -9.69
CA THR A 119 4.84 9.19 -8.38
C THR A 119 5.78 8.00 -8.28
N SER A 120 6.91 8.19 -7.62
CA SER A 120 7.90 7.14 -7.40
C SER A 120 8.75 7.42 -6.17
N PHE A 121 9.35 6.37 -5.62
CA PHE A 121 10.45 6.50 -4.70
C PHE A 121 11.44 5.35 -4.88
N GLU A 122 12.68 5.61 -4.49
CA GLU A 122 13.72 4.60 -4.34
C GLU A 122 14.19 4.57 -2.88
N ARG A 123 14.39 3.37 -2.35
CA ARG A 123 14.87 3.16 -0.97
C ARG A 123 15.86 2.00 -0.92
N LYS A 124 17.05 2.27 -0.39
CA LYS A 124 17.95 1.20 0.05
C LYS A 124 17.52 0.66 1.41
N LEU A 125 17.48 -0.67 1.54
CA LEU A 125 17.24 -1.40 2.77
C LEU A 125 18.44 -2.29 3.10
N ASN A 126 19.11 -2.01 4.22
CA ASN A 126 20.14 -2.89 4.76
C ASN A 126 19.52 -4.16 5.39
N PRO A 127 20.32 -5.20 5.67
CA PRO A 127 19.84 -6.37 6.41
C PRO A 127 19.12 -5.99 7.72
N GLY A 128 17.91 -6.51 7.90
CA GLY A 128 17.05 -6.26 9.05
C GLY A 128 16.23 -4.97 8.99
N GLU A 129 16.42 -4.12 7.96
CA GLU A 129 15.62 -2.90 7.79
C GLU A 129 14.30 -3.18 7.05
N ASP A 130 13.35 -2.27 7.27
CA ASP A 130 12.07 -2.25 6.60
C ASP A 130 11.73 -0.88 5.98
N CYS A 131 10.88 -0.90 4.97
CA CYS A 131 10.25 0.30 4.40
C CYS A 131 8.74 0.14 4.49
N LEU A 132 8.08 1.10 5.14
CA LEU A 132 6.64 1.28 5.05
C LEU A 132 6.33 2.45 4.11
N PHE A 133 5.38 2.27 3.22
CA PHE A 133 4.93 3.32 2.32
C PHE A 133 3.44 3.21 2.04
N TYR A 134 2.81 4.35 1.79
CA TYR A 134 1.42 4.42 1.40
C TYR A 134 1.24 4.13 -0.08
N VAL A 135 0.07 3.61 -0.43
CA VAL A 135 -0.47 3.66 -1.79
C VAL A 135 -1.89 4.18 -1.69
N VAL A 136 -2.19 5.24 -2.42
CA VAL A 136 -3.54 5.81 -2.49
C VAL A 136 -4.16 5.47 -3.83
N ALA A 137 -5.40 4.98 -3.78
CA ALA A 137 -6.26 4.79 -4.95
C ALA A 137 -7.36 5.85 -4.95
N ILE A 138 -7.39 6.73 -5.95
CA ILE A 138 -8.50 7.66 -6.19
C ILE A 138 -9.38 7.10 -7.31
N PHE A 139 -10.67 6.99 -7.02
CA PHE A 139 -11.69 6.51 -7.93
C PHE A 139 -12.58 7.66 -8.37
N TYR A 140 -12.93 7.72 -9.65
CA TYR A 140 -13.83 8.73 -10.20
C TYR A 140 -14.62 8.22 -11.40
N GLN A 141 -15.65 8.97 -11.79
CA GLN A 141 -16.50 8.69 -12.93
C GLN A 141 -16.52 9.86 -13.91
N THR A 142 -16.44 9.59 -15.21
CA THR A 142 -16.52 10.63 -16.25
C THR A 142 -17.95 10.99 -16.65
N ASN A 143 -18.95 10.21 -16.21
CA ASN A 143 -20.36 10.49 -16.40
C ASN A 143 -21.02 10.82 -15.04
N ALA A 144 -21.68 11.98 -14.94
CA ALA A 144 -22.36 12.45 -13.73
C ALA A 144 -23.53 11.55 -13.29
N ASP A 145 -24.24 10.96 -14.26
CA ASP A 145 -25.42 10.13 -14.01
C ASP A 145 -25.06 8.65 -13.77
N ALA A 146 -23.76 8.31 -13.80
CA ALA A 146 -23.33 6.98 -13.44
C ALA A 146 -23.70 6.74 -11.98
N TRP A 147 -24.55 5.72 -11.74
CA TRP A 147 -24.79 5.22 -10.40
C TRP A 147 -23.44 4.94 -9.74
N ASN A 148 -23.35 5.15 -8.42
CA ASN A 148 -22.22 4.69 -7.62
C ASN A 148 -22.22 3.15 -7.67
N GLN A 149 -21.70 2.60 -8.78
CA GLN A 149 -21.53 1.18 -8.95
C GLN A 149 -20.66 0.71 -7.79
N GLU A 150 -21.00 -0.44 -7.21
CA GLU A 150 -20.22 -1.01 -6.14
C GLU A 150 -18.78 -1.15 -6.61
N ARG A 151 -17.90 -0.31 -6.05
CA ARG A 151 -16.49 -0.25 -6.44
C ARG A 151 -15.69 -1.41 -5.86
N GLY A 152 -16.33 -2.50 -5.43
CA GLY A 152 -15.71 -3.67 -4.81
C GLY A 152 -15.20 -3.45 -3.37
N GLY A 153 -15.01 -4.55 -2.65
CA GLY A 153 -14.34 -4.61 -1.35
C GLY A 153 -12.82 -4.62 -1.54
N ASN A 154 -12.23 -3.44 -1.75
CA ASN A 154 -10.90 -3.36 -2.34
C ASN A 154 -9.80 -3.72 -1.34
N ARG A 155 -9.19 -4.86 -1.58
CA ARG A 155 -7.95 -5.31 -0.95
C ARG A 155 -6.81 -5.11 -1.94
N THR A 156 -5.62 -4.82 -1.44
CA THR A 156 -4.44 -4.65 -2.29
C THR A 156 -3.31 -5.55 -1.86
N GLU A 157 -2.50 -5.93 -2.84
CA GLU A 157 -1.29 -6.70 -2.61
C GLU A 157 -0.16 -6.10 -3.44
N LEU A 158 0.95 -5.76 -2.79
CA LEU A 158 2.24 -5.72 -3.44
C LEU A 158 2.79 -7.14 -3.51
N VAL A 159 3.13 -7.61 -4.71
CA VAL A 159 3.58 -8.99 -4.97
C VAL A 159 4.93 -8.97 -5.66
N LEU A 160 5.89 -9.69 -5.08
CA LEU A 160 7.22 -9.91 -5.67
C LEU A 160 7.22 -11.16 -6.55
N LYS A 161 7.61 -11.01 -7.81
CA LYS A 161 7.83 -12.12 -8.75
C LYS A 161 9.22 -12.01 -9.36
N GLY A 162 10.16 -12.84 -8.89
CA GLY A 162 11.57 -12.68 -9.24
C GLY A 162 12.11 -11.41 -8.61
N GLN A 163 12.49 -10.44 -9.45
CA GLN A 163 12.92 -9.09 -9.03
C GLN A 163 11.84 -8.03 -9.29
N ASP A 164 10.76 -8.37 -10.00
CA ASP A 164 9.72 -7.42 -10.36
C ASP A 164 8.63 -7.35 -9.29
N LEU A 165 8.12 -6.14 -9.07
CA LEU A 165 7.01 -5.86 -8.17
C LEU A 165 5.74 -5.57 -8.96
N PHE A 166 4.65 -6.19 -8.52
CA PHE A 166 3.33 -6.02 -9.09
C PHE A 166 2.34 -5.58 -8.02
N TYR A 167 1.57 -4.53 -8.32
CA TYR A 167 0.45 -4.10 -7.50
C TYR A 167 -0.85 -4.73 -8.00
N LYS A 168 -1.61 -5.31 -7.09
CA LYS A 168 -2.92 -5.91 -7.36
C LYS A 168 -3.98 -5.17 -6.57
N MET A 169 -5.11 -4.91 -7.20
CA MET A 169 -6.32 -4.37 -6.56
C MET A 169 -7.56 -4.96 -7.25
N PRO A 170 -7.91 -6.23 -7.01
CA PRO A 170 -9.04 -6.85 -7.67
C PRO A 170 -10.38 -6.26 -7.19
N PRO A 171 -11.40 -6.18 -8.07
CA PRO A 171 -11.38 -6.56 -9.48
C PRO A 171 -10.82 -5.49 -10.43
N GLN A 172 -10.35 -4.34 -9.94
CA GLN A 172 -9.95 -3.22 -10.79
C GLN A 172 -8.61 -3.45 -11.50
N ILE A 173 -7.66 -4.08 -10.81
CA ILE A 173 -6.29 -4.26 -11.25
C ILE A 173 -5.87 -5.69 -10.92
N ASP A 174 -5.82 -6.54 -11.94
CA ASP A 174 -5.39 -7.93 -11.78
C ASP A 174 -3.90 -8.03 -11.44
N SER A 175 -3.07 -7.23 -12.13
CA SER A 175 -1.62 -7.17 -11.96
C SER A 175 -1.04 -5.97 -12.71
N LEU A 176 -0.56 -4.95 -11.99
CA LEU A 176 0.12 -3.79 -12.54
C LEU A 176 1.61 -3.84 -12.16
N HIS A 177 2.52 -3.89 -13.13
CA HIS A 177 3.95 -3.74 -12.83
C HIS A 177 4.21 -2.35 -12.24
N CYS A 178 4.89 -2.28 -11.10
CA CYS A 178 5.01 -1.04 -10.33
C CYS A 178 6.41 -0.83 -9.74
N GLY A 179 7.42 -1.56 -10.19
CA GLY A 179 8.79 -1.41 -9.69
C GLY A 179 9.54 -2.71 -9.57
N HIS A 180 10.62 -2.69 -8.78
CA HIS A 180 11.51 -3.84 -8.64
C HIS A 180 12.31 -3.84 -7.33
N ILE A 181 12.90 -5.00 -7.02
CA ILE A 181 13.88 -5.20 -5.95
C ILE A 181 15.20 -5.69 -6.54
N ILE A 182 16.27 -4.95 -6.29
CA ILE A 182 17.63 -5.34 -6.71
C ILE A 182 18.45 -5.71 -5.47
N PHE A 183 18.89 -6.96 -5.40
CA PHE A 183 19.86 -7.40 -4.39
C PHE A 183 21.25 -6.88 -4.75
N LYS A 184 21.88 -6.15 -3.83
CA LYS A 184 23.27 -5.71 -4.00
C LYS A 184 24.22 -6.84 -3.65
N LYS A 185 25.39 -6.83 -4.30
CA LYS A 185 26.42 -7.85 -4.09
C LYS A 185 27.13 -7.68 -2.76
#